data_AF-A0A929BDZ8-F1
#
_entry.id   AF-A0A929BDZ8-F1
#
_cell.length_a   1.000
_cell.length_b   1.000
_cell.length_c   1.000
_cell.angle_alpha   90.00
_cell.angle_beta   90.00
_cell.angle_gamma   90.00
#
_symmetry.space_group_name_H-M   'P 1'
#
loop_
_entity.id
_entity.type
_entity.pdbx_description
1 polymer ?
#
loop_
_entity_poly.entity_id
_entity_poly.type
_entity_poly.pdbx_seq_one_letter_code
_entity_poly.pdbx_strand_id
1 'polypeptide(L)'
;MKNNKFAKVISLITFFLLAFFYEWYVKAWAINEISAIIRVDIFIIYPVILILTFVTFFLFKKVRTTKNKLFSTILFILFWIMFAGMFKFNILANMKGYDVDGNLIELEHTNFEIKKKQLIGSWLDTSESKLHFTLFKDGTARSDNMETLLYRKWRMEGNNLILTEESVGNGNTSIGDYEYEIVLLNDKALSLKNGKSIERYVKKGNQ
;
A
#
# COMPACT_ATOMS: atom_id res chain seq x y z
N MET A 1 -38.86 -24.89 -37.89
CA MET A 1 -37.46 -24.41 -37.96
C MET A 1 -37.45 -22.88 -38.13
N LYS A 2 -37.40 -22.10 -37.05
CA LYS A 2 -37.25 -20.64 -37.11
C LYS A 2 -36.27 -20.20 -36.02
N ASN A 3 -35.39 -19.27 -36.37
CA ASN A 3 -34.41 -18.55 -35.54
C ASN A 3 -33.03 -19.16 -35.22
N ASN A 4 -32.35 -19.72 -36.23
CA ASN A 4 -30.91 -20.04 -36.14
C ASN A 4 -29.99 -18.82 -36.43
N LYS A 5 -30.48 -17.75 -37.08
CA LYS A 5 -29.67 -16.55 -37.36
C LYS A 5 -29.38 -15.71 -36.11
N PHE A 6 -30.37 -15.51 -35.25
CA PHE A 6 -30.21 -14.71 -34.03
C PHE A 6 -29.24 -15.36 -33.03
N ALA A 7 -29.30 -16.70 -32.89
CA ALA A 7 -28.36 -17.45 -32.05
C ALA A 7 -26.91 -17.35 -32.56
N LYS A 8 -26.70 -17.36 -33.88
CA LYS A 8 -25.37 -17.17 -34.49
C LYS A 8 -24.82 -15.78 -34.26
N VAL A 9 -25.66 -14.74 -34.34
CA VAL A 9 -25.25 -13.35 -34.06
C VAL A 9 -24.85 -13.18 -32.60
N ILE A 10 -25.63 -13.74 -31.66
CA ILE A 10 -25.28 -13.71 -30.23
C ILE A 10 -23.96 -14.45 -30.00
N SER A 11 -23.80 -15.66 -30.56
CA SER A 11 -22.55 -16.42 -30.42
C SER A 11 -21.32 -15.66 -30.92
N LEU A 12 -21.47 -14.91 -32.02
CA LEU A 12 -20.40 -14.12 -32.60
C LEU A 12 -20.05 -12.92 -31.70
N ILE A 13 -21.06 -12.21 -31.18
CA ILE A 13 -20.87 -11.11 -30.24
C ILE A 13 -20.17 -11.61 -28.96
N THR A 14 -20.59 -12.75 -28.42
CA THR A 14 -19.95 -13.35 -27.25
C THR A 14 -18.49 -13.69 -27.52
N PHE A 15 -18.16 -14.23 -28.70
CA PHE A 15 -16.79 -14.51 -29.09
C PHE A 15 -15.92 -13.25 -29.17
N PHE A 16 -16.43 -12.17 -29.76
CA PHE A 16 -15.70 -10.89 -29.84
C PHE A 16 -15.53 -10.23 -28.48
N LEU A 17 -16.53 -10.30 -27.60
CA LEU A 17 -16.40 -9.83 -26.22
C LEU A 17 -15.33 -10.63 -25.47
N LEU A 18 -15.34 -11.97 -25.59
CA LEU A 18 -14.32 -12.82 -24.98
C LEU A 18 -12.91 -12.48 -25.50
N ALA A 19 -12.75 -12.27 -26.80
CA ALA A 19 -11.46 -11.88 -27.39
C ALA A 19 -11.00 -10.49 -26.94
N PHE A 20 -11.91 -9.51 -26.88
CA PHE A 20 -11.62 -8.16 -26.39
C PHE A 20 -11.22 -8.17 -24.90
N PHE A 21 -11.96 -8.91 -24.08
CA PHE A 21 -11.63 -9.08 -22.66
C PHE A 21 -10.32 -9.83 -22.48
N TYR A 22 -9.98 -10.80 -23.33
CA TYR A 22 -8.68 -11.49 -23.32
C TYR A 22 -7.50 -10.56 -23.68
N GLU A 23 -7.65 -9.71 -24.68
CA GLU A 23 -6.63 -8.70 -25.04
C GLU A 23 -6.42 -7.65 -23.93
N TRP A 24 -7.52 -7.12 -23.37
CA TRP A 24 -7.48 -6.20 -22.25
C TRP A 24 -6.84 -6.86 -21.02
N TYR A 25 -7.16 -8.14 -20.79
CA TYR A 25 -6.60 -9.01 -19.75
C TYR A 25 -5.07 -9.20 -19.89
N VAL A 26 -4.55 -9.49 -21.09
CA VAL A 26 -3.10 -9.65 -21.32
C VAL A 26 -2.35 -8.33 -21.05
N LYS A 27 -2.94 -7.20 -21.43
CA LYS A 27 -2.36 -5.87 -21.19
C LYS A 27 -2.39 -5.48 -19.72
N ALA A 28 -3.46 -5.79 -19.00
CA ALA A 28 -3.55 -5.55 -17.55
C ALA A 28 -2.60 -6.46 -16.73
N TRP A 29 -2.37 -7.70 -17.18
CA TRP A 29 -1.41 -8.64 -16.58
C TRP A 29 0.03 -8.13 -16.62
N ALA A 30 0.43 -7.45 -17.71
CA ALA A 30 1.79 -6.95 -17.89
C ALA A 30 2.12 -5.70 -17.03
N ILE A 31 1.11 -5.01 -16.49
CA ILE A 31 1.27 -3.68 -15.89
C ILE A 31 1.31 -3.71 -14.35
N ASN A 32 0.77 -4.74 -13.69
CA ASN A 32 0.59 -4.72 -12.24
C ASN A 32 1.22 -5.92 -11.51
N GLU A 33 2.05 -5.65 -10.49
CA GLU A 33 2.54 -6.62 -9.50
C GLU A 33 1.40 -7.06 -8.56
N ILE A 34 0.38 -7.73 -9.09
CA ILE A 34 -0.78 -8.15 -8.30
C ILE A 34 -0.45 -9.42 -7.46
N SER A 35 -0.87 -9.44 -6.19
CA SER A 35 -0.70 -10.57 -5.27
C SER A 35 -1.24 -11.88 -5.84
N ALA A 36 -0.60 -13.01 -5.50
CA ALA A 36 -0.94 -14.34 -6.05
C ALA A 36 -2.38 -14.80 -5.76
N ILE A 37 -3.03 -14.25 -4.73
CA ILE A 37 -4.40 -14.59 -4.31
C ILE A 37 -5.45 -14.01 -5.28
N ILE A 38 -5.28 -12.76 -5.72
CA ILE A 38 -6.14 -12.17 -6.78
C ILE A 38 -6.01 -12.99 -8.09
N ARG A 39 -4.85 -13.64 -8.30
CA ARG A 39 -4.61 -14.48 -9.47
C ARG A 39 -5.43 -15.76 -9.50
N VAL A 40 -5.98 -16.24 -8.40
CA VAL A 40 -6.80 -17.47 -8.39
C VAL A 40 -8.28 -17.13 -8.57
N ASP A 41 -8.76 -16.10 -7.87
CA ASP A 41 -10.18 -15.73 -7.87
C ASP A 41 -10.66 -15.16 -9.23
N ILE A 42 -9.86 -14.30 -9.87
CA ILE A 42 -10.25 -13.70 -11.15
C ILE A 42 -10.06 -14.68 -12.31
N PHE A 43 -9.08 -15.59 -12.22
CA PHE A 43 -8.58 -16.35 -13.37
C PHE A 43 -9.12 -17.78 -13.43
N ILE A 44 -9.51 -18.37 -12.29
CA ILE A 44 -10.08 -19.72 -12.23
C ILE A 44 -11.55 -19.65 -11.83
N ILE A 45 -11.87 -18.90 -10.79
CA ILE A 45 -13.22 -18.89 -10.23
C ILE A 45 -14.17 -18.13 -11.15
N TYR A 46 -13.80 -16.96 -11.66
CA TYR A 46 -14.66 -16.15 -12.53
C TYR A 46 -15.05 -16.83 -13.85
N PRO A 47 -14.11 -17.42 -14.64
CA PRO A 47 -14.47 -18.09 -15.89
C PRO A 47 -15.31 -19.35 -15.68
N VAL A 48 -15.00 -20.13 -14.63
CA VAL A 48 -15.78 -21.33 -14.27
C VAL A 48 -17.21 -20.94 -13.87
N ILE A 49 -17.36 -19.87 -13.11
CA ILE A 49 -18.68 -19.31 -12.75
C ILE A 49 -19.45 -18.83 -13.98
N LEU A 50 -18.79 -18.13 -14.91
CA LEU A 50 -19.43 -17.61 -16.11
C LEU A 50 -19.90 -18.75 -17.02
N ILE A 51 -19.12 -19.83 -17.11
CA ILE A 51 -19.51 -21.08 -17.80
C ILE A 51 -20.69 -21.74 -17.07
N LEU A 52 -20.65 -21.88 -15.74
CA LEU A 52 -21.73 -22.50 -14.98
C LEU A 52 -23.04 -21.70 -15.05
N THR A 53 -22.99 -20.38 -14.99
CA THR A 53 -24.15 -19.49 -15.15
C THR A 53 -24.71 -19.55 -16.56
N PHE A 54 -23.87 -19.63 -17.59
CA PHE A 54 -24.30 -19.83 -18.96
C PHE A 54 -24.97 -21.21 -19.18
N VAL A 55 -24.39 -22.28 -18.63
CA VAL A 55 -24.94 -23.64 -18.70
C VAL A 55 -26.27 -23.73 -17.96
N THR A 56 -26.35 -23.20 -16.75
CA THR A 56 -27.59 -23.18 -15.96
C THR A 56 -28.68 -22.37 -16.64
N PHE A 57 -28.38 -21.19 -17.22
CA PHE A 57 -29.33 -20.41 -18.02
C PHE A 57 -29.89 -21.18 -19.22
N PHE A 58 -29.05 -21.94 -19.93
CA PHE A 58 -29.49 -22.77 -21.04
C PHE A 58 -30.35 -23.97 -20.60
N LEU A 59 -29.97 -24.61 -19.50
CA LEU A 59 -30.78 -25.66 -18.87
C LEU A 59 -32.14 -25.08 -18.41
N PHE A 60 -32.15 -23.85 -17.92
CA PHE A 60 -33.34 -23.13 -17.45
C PHE A 60 -34.40 -22.96 -18.54
N LYS A 61 -33.96 -22.65 -19.76
CA LYS A 61 -34.83 -22.50 -20.92
C LYS A 61 -35.56 -23.80 -21.28
N LYS A 62 -35.06 -24.96 -20.83
CA LYS A 62 -35.63 -26.30 -21.10
C LYS A 62 -36.61 -26.77 -20.02
N VAL A 63 -36.68 -26.10 -18.86
CA VAL A 63 -37.51 -26.51 -17.72
C VAL A 63 -38.96 -26.01 -17.88
N ARG A 64 -39.92 -26.96 -17.88
CA ARG A 64 -41.33 -26.71 -18.23
C ARG A 64 -42.26 -26.31 -17.08
N THR A 65 -41.86 -26.49 -15.81
CA THR A 65 -42.79 -26.37 -14.65
C THR A 65 -42.49 -25.18 -13.76
N THR A 66 -43.53 -24.54 -13.22
CA THR A 66 -43.48 -23.28 -12.45
C THR A 66 -42.71 -23.40 -11.13
N LYS A 67 -42.82 -24.54 -10.43
CA LYS A 67 -42.06 -24.80 -9.19
C LYS A 67 -40.54 -24.79 -9.40
N ASN A 68 -40.06 -25.34 -10.52
CA ASN A 68 -38.64 -25.43 -10.81
C ASN A 68 -38.05 -24.06 -11.22
N LYS A 69 -38.88 -23.14 -11.71
CA LYS A 69 -38.46 -21.76 -11.97
C LYS A 69 -38.17 -21.01 -10.66
N LEU A 70 -39.08 -21.10 -9.68
CA LEU A 70 -38.92 -20.40 -8.40
C LEU A 70 -37.65 -20.85 -7.64
N PHE A 71 -37.42 -22.15 -7.58
CA PHE A 71 -36.26 -22.73 -6.88
C PHE A 71 -34.93 -22.21 -7.44
N SER A 72 -34.79 -22.14 -8.76
CA SER A 72 -33.55 -21.65 -9.36
C SER A 72 -33.41 -20.13 -9.30
N THR A 73 -34.51 -19.37 -9.26
CA THR A 73 -34.42 -17.93 -9.00
C THR A 73 -33.86 -17.68 -7.60
N ILE A 74 -34.29 -18.46 -6.60
CA ILE A 74 -33.74 -18.41 -5.24
C ILE A 74 -32.26 -18.78 -5.24
N LEU A 75 -31.88 -19.85 -5.94
CA LEU A 75 -30.48 -20.27 -6.05
C LEU A 75 -29.59 -19.19 -6.70
N PHE A 76 -30.12 -18.51 -7.72
CA PHE A 76 -29.43 -17.41 -8.40
C PHE A 76 -29.23 -16.20 -7.48
N ILE A 77 -30.23 -15.87 -6.65
CA ILE A 77 -30.12 -14.78 -5.66
C ILE A 77 -29.09 -15.12 -4.59
N LEU A 78 -29.16 -16.33 -4.01
CA LEU A 78 -28.18 -16.81 -3.02
C LEU A 78 -26.75 -16.79 -3.59
N PHE A 79 -26.60 -17.17 -4.85
CA PHE A 79 -25.33 -17.10 -5.56
C PHE A 79 -24.79 -15.67 -5.67
N TRP A 80 -25.62 -14.69 -6.05
CA TRP A 80 -25.22 -13.29 -6.12
C TRP A 80 -24.85 -12.69 -4.76
N ILE A 81 -25.51 -13.12 -3.69
CA ILE A 81 -25.18 -12.73 -2.31
C ILE A 81 -23.79 -13.25 -1.94
N MET A 82 -23.50 -14.53 -2.21
CA MET A 82 -22.18 -15.11 -1.97
C MET A 82 -21.09 -14.41 -2.81
N PHE A 83 -21.39 -14.12 -4.07
CA PHE A 83 -20.48 -13.42 -4.98
C PHE A 83 -20.16 -11.99 -4.51
N ALA A 84 -21.16 -11.23 -4.08
CA ALA A 84 -20.97 -9.90 -3.51
C ALA A 84 -20.11 -9.94 -2.22
N GLY A 85 -20.32 -10.96 -1.39
CA GLY A 85 -19.49 -11.22 -0.21
C GLY A 85 -18.03 -11.49 -0.57
N MET A 86 -17.77 -12.39 -1.51
CA MET A 86 -16.41 -12.72 -1.98
C MET A 86 -15.71 -11.51 -2.61
N PHE A 87 -16.41 -10.71 -3.40
CA PHE A 87 -15.86 -9.49 -4.00
C PHE A 87 -15.47 -8.44 -2.96
N LYS A 88 -16.33 -8.22 -1.94
CA LYS A 88 -16.04 -7.31 -0.83
C LYS A 88 -14.81 -7.78 -0.03
N PHE A 89 -14.72 -9.08 0.27
CA PHE A 89 -13.58 -9.65 0.99
C PHE A 89 -12.26 -9.51 0.22
N ASN A 90 -12.25 -9.75 -1.10
CA ASN A 90 -11.04 -9.69 -1.91
C ASN A 90 -10.51 -8.24 -2.06
N ILE A 91 -11.42 -7.26 -2.22
CA ILE A 91 -11.05 -5.85 -2.28
C ILE A 91 -10.47 -5.36 -0.94
N LEU A 92 -11.13 -5.68 0.19
CA LEU A 92 -10.68 -5.23 1.51
C LEU A 92 -9.34 -5.89 1.89
N ALA A 93 -9.18 -7.18 1.64
CA ALA A 93 -7.96 -7.92 1.95
C ALA A 93 -6.71 -7.46 1.15
N ASN A 94 -6.88 -6.74 0.04
CA ASN A 94 -5.76 -6.23 -0.76
C ASN A 94 -5.60 -4.70 -0.71
N MET A 95 -6.44 -3.98 0.04
CA MET A 95 -6.19 -2.56 0.29
C MET A 95 -5.03 -2.42 1.28
N LYS A 96 -3.95 -1.76 0.84
CA LYS A 96 -2.77 -1.50 1.67
C LYS A 96 -3.20 -0.72 2.92
N GLY A 97 -2.89 -1.28 4.10
CA GLY A 97 -3.22 -0.66 5.37
C GLY A 97 -4.64 -0.94 5.88
N TYR A 98 -5.38 -1.90 5.31
CA TYR A 98 -6.68 -2.36 5.83
C TYR A 98 -6.67 -3.86 6.12
N ASP A 99 -7.35 -4.30 7.19
CA ASP A 99 -7.52 -5.71 7.53
C ASP A 99 -8.64 -6.37 6.71
N VAL A 100 -8.82 -7.68 6.90
CA VAL A 100 -9.86 -8.47 6.20
C VAL A 100 -11.29 -8.02 6.51
N ASP A 101 -11.49 -7.31 7.62
CA ASP A 101 -12.78 -6.78 8.05
C ASP A 101 -12.99 -5.33 7.54
N GLY A 102 -11.97 -4.72 6.94
CA GLY A 102 -11.99 -3.36 6.41
C GLY A 102 -11.65 -2.28 7.42
N ASN A 103 -11.04 -2.62 8.55
CA ASN A 103 -10.50 -1.66 9.50
C ASN A 103 -9.11 -1.20 9.05
N LEU A 104 -8.76 0.05 9.29
CA LEU A 104 -7.40 0.54 9.04
C LEU A 104 -6.43 -0.19 10.00
N ILE A 105 -5.42 -0.86 9.45
CA ILE A 105 -4.36 -1.47 10.25
C ILE A 105 -3.42 -0.37 10.74
N GLU A 106 -3.38 -0.17 12.06
CA GLU A 106 -2.55 0.81 12.79
C GLU A 106 -1.02 0.64 12.61
N LEU A 107 -0.57 -0.22 11.70
CA LEU A 107 0.85 -0.56 11.48
C LEU A 107 1.70 0.63 11.04
N GLU A 108 1.17 1.53 10.22
CA GLU A 108 1.91 2.71 9.78
C GLU A 108 2.09 3.71 10.92
N HIS A 109 1.04 3.92 11.72
CA HIS A 109 1.11 4.77 12.92
C HIS A 109 2.05 4.17 13.97
N THR A 110 2.00 2.85 14.17
CA THR A 110 2.89 2.15 15.12
C THR A 110 4.36 2.24 14.68
N ASN A 111 4.65 2.06 13.39
CA ASN A 111 6.01 2.16 12.86
C ASN A 111 6.54 3.60 12.95
N PHE A 112 5.69 4.59 12.66
CA PHE A 112 6.00 6.01 12.84
C PHE A 112 6.38 6.34 14.29
N GLU A 113 5.55 5.93 15.26
CA GLU A 113 5.82 6.18 16.68
C GLU A 113 7.06 5.42 17.19
N ILE A 114 7.30 4.19 16.72
CA ILE A 114 8.52 3.44 17.03
C ILE A 114 9.76 4.17 16.50
N LYS A 115 9.76 4.60 15.24
CA LYS A 115 10.88 5.35 14.64
C LYS A 115 11.12 6.66 15.37
N LYS A 116 10.07 7.43 15.63
CA LYS A 116 10.14 8.67 16.41
C LYS A 116 10.77 8.42 17.77
N LYS A 117 10.36 7.35 18.46
CA LYS A 117 10.95 6.97 19.75
C LYS A 117 12.43 6.56 19.64
N GLN A 118 12.81 5.85 18.57
CA GLN A 118 14.20 5.43 18.34
C GLN A 118 15.14 6.59 18.01
N LEU A 119 14.64 7.64 17.33
CA LEU A 119 15.38 8.87 17.03
C LEU A 119 15.73 9.68 18.27
N ILE A 120 14.95 9.58 19.34
CA ILE A 120 15.24 10.30 20.59
C ILE A 120 16.57 9.81 21.16
N GLY A 121 17.44 10.78 21.49
CA GLY A 121 18.76 10.55 22.05
C GLY A 121 19.83 11.41 21.38
N SER A 122 21.08 11.18 21.80
CA SER A 122 22.25 11.88 21.28
C SER A 122 22.93 11.05 20.19
N TRP A 123 23.24 11.68 19.07
CA TRP A 123 23.80 11.08 17.88
C TRP A 123 25.17 11.70 17.59
N LEU A 124 26.20 10.85 17.56
CA LEU A 124 27.59 11.22 17.34
C LEU A 124 27.98 10.89 15.91
N ASP A 125 28.53 11.85 15.18
CA ASP A 125 29.07 11.59 13.85
C ASP A 125 30.28 10.65 13.92
N THR A 126 30.67 10.10 12.77
CA THR A 126 31.83 9.21 12.67
C THR A 126 33.12 9.96 12.28
N SER A 127 33.13 11.29 12.33
CA SER A 127 34.31 12.08 11.97
C SER A 127 35.29 12.19 13.14
N GLU A 128 36.52 12.65 12.88
CA GLU A 128 37.48 12.90 13.97
C GLU A 128 37.01 13.99 14.94
N SER A 129 36.23 14.95 14.43
CA SER A 129 35.64 16.05 15.21
C SER A 129 34.55 15.59 16.17
N LYS A 130 34.01 14.37 15.99
CA LYS A 130 32.98 13.78 16.86
C LYS A 130 31.83 14.76 17.12
N LEU A 131 31.34 15.40 16.06
CA LEU A 131 30.23 16.32 16.18
C LEU A 131 28.99 15.56 16.64
N HIS A 132 28.20 16.15 17.53
CA HIS A 132 26.98 15.52 17.98
C HIS A 132 25.85 16.50 18.27
N PHE A 133 24.66 15.96 18.15
CA PHE A 133 23.42 16.62 18.48
C PHE A 133 22.49 15.67 19.24
N THR A 134 21.53 16.25 19.94
CA THR A 134 20.53 15.53 20.73
C THR A 134 19.14 15.88 20.24
N LEU A 135 18.32 14.85 20.02
CA LEU A 135 16.90 14.96 19.70
C LEU A 135 16.08 14.63 20.95
N PHE A 136 15.29 15.58 21.44
CA PHE A 136 14.49 15.45 22.66
C PHE A 136 13.05 15.01 22.34
N LYS A 137 12.40 14.37 23.32
CA LYS A 137 11.04 13.83 23.18
C LYS A 137 9.99 14.89 22.85
N ASP A 138 10.22 16.14 23.23
CA ASP A 138 9.32 17.27 23.02
C ASP A 138 9.43 17.90 21.62
N GLY A 139 10.30 17.37 20.74
CA GLY A 139 10.54 17.91 19.40
C GLY A 139 11.59 19.02 19.36
N THR A 140 12.24 19.34 20.49
CA THR A 140 13.43 20.20 20.49
C THR A 140 14.67 19.41 20.09
N ALA A 141 15.64 20.09 19.48
CA ALA A 141 16.95 19.54 19.17
C ALA A 141 18.03 20.49 19.70
N ARG A 142 19.24 19.96 19.92
CA ARG A 142 20.39 20.75 20.37
C ARG A 142 21.68 20.23 19.76
N SER A 143 22.50 21.12 19.25
CA SER A 143 23.91 20.84 18.97
C SER A 143 24.72 20.87 20.27
N ASP A 144 25.47 19.81 20.56
CA ASP A 144 26.14 19.67 21.86
C ASP A 144 27.60 20.15 21.84
N ASN A 145 28.29 20.08 20.70
CA ASN A 145 29.66 20.56 20.52
C ASN A 145 29.88 21.30 19.19
N MET A 146 28.87 22.02 18.72
CA MET A 146 28.95 22.87 17.53
C MET A 146 28.52 24.29 17.88
N GLU A 147 29.28 25.28 17.42
CA GLU A 147 28.97 26.70 17.60
C GLU A 147 28.33 27.33 16.36
N THR A 148 28.64 26.81 15.18
CA THR A 148 28.22 27.38 13.89
C THR A 148 26.98 26.73 13.29
N LEU A 149 26.68 25.48 13.65
CA LEU A 149 25.48 24.77 13.19
C LEU A 149 24.67 24.32 14.40
N LEU A 150 23.56 25.00 14.65
CA LEU A 150 22.71 24.81 15.82
C LEU A 150 21.40 24.14 15.42
N TYR A 151 21.21 22.88 15.79
CA TYR A 151 19.91 22.22 15.69
C TYR A 151 18.98 22.81 16.76
N ARG A 152 17.75 23.15 16.37
CA ARG A 152 16.76 23.79 17.27
C ARG A 152 15.53 22.93 17.51
N LYS A 153 14.99 22.34 16.45
CA LYS A 153 13.78 21.51 16.49
C LYS A 153 13.91 20.34 15.54
N TRP A 154 13.12 19.31 15.78
CA TRP A 154 12.99 18.19 14.89
C TRP A 154 11.55 17.69 14.86
N ARG A 155 11.16 17.12 13.72
CA ARG A 155 9.90 16.41 13.56
C ARG A 155 10.03 15.35 12.49
N MET A 156 9.10 14.40 12.49
CA MET A 156 8.96 13.42 11.43
C MET A 156 7.84 13.85 10.49
N GLU A 157 8.10 13.82 9.19
CA GLU A 157 7.08 13.96 8.14
C GLU A 157 7.12 12.69 7.28
N GLY A 158 6.11 11.82 7.49
CA GLY A 158 6.13 10.47 6.92
C GLY A 158 7.34 9.67 7.39
N ASN A 159 8.26 9.36 6.48
CA ASN A 159 9.49 8.62 6.76
C ASN A 159 10.75 9.50 6.82
N ASN A 160 10.60 10.82 6.70
CA ASN A 160 11.69 11.77 6.66
C ASN A 160 11.82 12.50 7.99
N LEU A 161 13.06 12.81 8.36
CA LEU A 161 13.39 13.65 9.50
C LEU A 161 13.52 15.10 9.00
N ILE A 162 12.74 16.00 9.57
CA ILE A 162 12.90 17.44 9.35
C ILE A 162 13.66 18.02 10.54
N LEU A 163 14.78 18.71 10.26
CA LEU A 163 15.58 19.42 11.25
C LEU A 163 15.50 20.92 10.99
N THR A 164 15.13 21.68 12.01
CA THR A 164 15.28 23.14 11.99
C THR A 164 16.69 23.47 12.41
N GLU A 165 17.47 24.02 11.49
CA GLU A 165 18.88 24.35 11.67
C GLU A 165 19.06 25.86 11.64
N GLU A 166 19.88 26.35 12.56
CA GLU A 166 20.36 27.71 12.59
C GLU A 166 21.86 27.71 12.32
N SER A 167 22.25 28.28 11.18
CA SER A 167 23.64 28.48 10.79
C SER A 167 24.09 29.86 11.26
N VAL A 168 25.14 29.90 12.08
CA VAL A 168 25.75 31.10 12.63
C VAL A 168 27.17 31.19 12.12
N GLY A 169 27.48 32.24 11.36
CA GLY A 169 28.81 32.42 10.78
C GLY A 169 28.98 33.79 10.16
N ASN A 170 30.21 34.32 10.21
CA ASN A 170 30.58 35.59 9.58
C ASN A 170 29.67 36.78 9.95
N GLY A 171 29.18 36.82 11.19
CA GLY A 171 28.30 37.88 11.69
C GLY A 171 26.84 37.77 11.24
N ASN A 172 26.47 36.72 10.50
CA ASN A 172 25.12 36.47 10.03
C ASN A 172 24.54 35.19 10.63
N THR A 173 23.22 35.15 10.69
CA THR A 173 22.45 34.00 11.12
C THR A 173 21.38 33.70 10.07
N SER A 174 21.26 32.43 9.68
CA SER A 174 20.17 31.93 8.84
C SER A 174 19.51 30.74 9.50
N ILE A 175 18.18 30.67 9.44
CA ILE A 175 17.40 29.54 9.97
C ILE A 175 16.58 28.91 8.86
N GLY A 176 16.53 27.57 8.84
CA GLY A 176 15.80 26.83 7.82
C GLY A 176 15.40 25.44 8.30
N ASP A 177 14.38 24.88 7.65
CA ASP A 177 14.00 23.48 7.80
C ASP A 177 14.66 22.66 6.69
N TYR A 178 15.35 21.60 7.09
CA TYR A 178 16.07 20.71 6.20
C TYR A 178 15.50 19.31 6.30
N GLU A 179 15.21 18.71 5.16
CA GLU A 179 14.60 17.39 5.04
C GLU A 179 15.67 16.32 4.81
N TYR A 180 15.63 15.27 5.63
CA TYR A 180 16.54 14.14 5.59
C TYR A 180 15.80 12.83 5.42
N GLU A 181 16.19 12.05 4.42
CA GLU A 181 15.72 10.67 4.24
C GLU A 181 16.43 9.77 5.27
N ILE A 182 15.67 9.02 6.07
CA ILE A 182 16.23 8.05 7.00
C ILE A 182 16.55 6.75 6.24
N VAL A 183 17.83 6.53 5.98
CA VAL A 183 18.33 5.34 5.27
C VAL A 183 18.50 4.15 6.23
N LEU A 184 18.98 4.41 7.45
CA LEU A 184 19.17 3.41 8.49
C LEU A 184 18.80 4.01 9.84
N LEU A 185 17.99 3.31 10.63
CA LEU A 185 17.72 3.64 12.02
C LEU A 185 17.60 2.37 12.84
N ASN A 186 18.43 2.25 13.87
CA ASN A 186 18.32 1.23 14.91
C ASN A 186 18.84 1.79 16.23
N ASP A 187 18.89 0.97 17.28
CA ASP A 187 19.26 1.40 18.63
C ASP A 187 20.71 1.91 18.76
N LYS A 188 21.56 1.69 17.75
CA LYS A 188 22.98 2.05 17.76
C LYS A 188 23.40 2.99 16.64
N ALA A 189 22.70 3.01 15.51
CA ALA A 189 23.12 3.70 14.31
C ALA A 189 21.98 4.45 13.65
N LEU A 190 22.33 5.62 13.11
CA LEU A 190 21.48 6.46 12.29
C LEU A 190 22.23 6.83 11.01
N SER A 191 21.57 6.74 9.86
CA SER A 191 22.09 7.28 8.61
C SER A 191 21.03 8.15 7.94
N LEU A 192 21.41 9.39 7.68
CA LEU A 192 20.57 10.41 7.09
C LEU A 192 21.12 10.74 5.70
N LYS A 193 20.23 10.85 4.73
CA LYS A 193 20.59 11.24 3.37
C LYS A 193 20.04 12.63 3.09
N ASN A 194 20.93 13.51 2.63
CA ASN A 194 20.62 14.85 2.15
C ASN A 194 21.16 14.99 0.73
N GLY A 195 20.25 15.00 -0.25
CA GLY A 195 20.59 14.98 -1.67
C GLY A 195 21.44 13.75 -2.05
N LYS A 196 22.71 13.99 -2.40
CA LYS A 196 23.68 12.94 -2.78
C LYS A 196 24.58 12.47 -1.63
N SER A 197 24.54 13.17 -0.48
CA SER A 197 25.39 12.86 0.67
C SER A 197 24.65 11.94 1.65
N ILE A 198 25.41 11.05 2.31
CA ILE A 198 24.91 10.23 3.42
C ILE A 198 25.77 10.53 4.65
N GLU A 199 25.12 11.03 5.68
CA GLU A 199 25.70 11.30 6.99
C GLU A 199 25.43 10.12 7.90
N ARG A 200 26.44 9.72 8.69
CA ARG A 200 26.37 8.53 9.54
C ARG A 200 26.66 8.90 10.98
N TYR A 201 25.83 8.36 11.87
CA TYR A 201 25.87 8.64 13.29
C TYR A 201 25.78 7.35 14.10
N VAL A 202 26.44 7.35 15.26
CA VAL A 202 26.35 6.32 16.29
C VAL A 202 25.63 6.91 17.50
N LYS A 203 24.74 6.13 18.11
CA LYS A 203 24.02 6.55 19.30
C LYS A 203 25.01 6.68 20.46
N LYS A 204 25.12 7.86 21.05
CA LYS A 204 25.95 8.10 22.23
C LYS A 204 25.30 7.34 23.39
N GLY A 205 25.96 6.29 23.88
CA GLY A 205 25.52 5.58 25.08
C GLY A 205 25.52 6.53 26.27
N ASN A 206 24.54 6.37 27.17
CA ASN A 206 24.59 7.02 28.47
C ASN A 206 25.85 6.51 29.19
N GLN A 207 26.84 7.37 29.35
CA GLN A 207 27.93 7.16 30.31
C GLN A 207 27.42 7.46 31.71
#